data_AF-W7WAS4-F1
#
_entry.id   AF-W7WAS4-F1
#
_cell.length_a   1.000
_cell.length_b   1.000
_cell.length_c   1.000
_cell.angle_alpha   90.00
_cell.angle_beta   90.00
_cell.angle_gamma   90.00
#
_symmetry.space_group_name_H-M   'P 1'
#
loop_
_entity.id
_entity.type
_entity.pdbx_description
1 polymer ?
#
loop_
_entity_poly.entity_id
_entity_poly.type
_entity_poly.pdbx_seq_one_letter_code
_entity_poly.pdbx_strand_id
1 'polypeptide(L)'
;MPRWALLLPLAAAALLGASLALPMNAAIASACAVALIGAVIAAVHHAEVVAHRVGEPFGTLVLAIAITVIEVALIVSMMLAGGEGKAELPRDTIFSAVMIICTGVVGICLLVGGLHHHEQSFQLDGANSALAALVAMAGLSLVLPSFTTSSDGGTYTVSQLTFVAVSSLVLWAVFVFVQTVRHRDYFLPPTNADDEDIHAKPPSNGQAWASFGLLLIGLVSVVGLAKQLSPTIERRSRPRARRRP
;
A
#
# COMPACT_ATOMS: atom_id res chain seq x y z
N MET A 1 -4.47 -2.31 -23.40
CA MET A 1 -3.63 -1.78 -22.30
C MET A 1 -2.97 -0.50 -22.78
N PRO A 2 -2.91 0.55 -21.94
CA PRO A 2 -2.21 1.77 -22.29
C PRO A 2 -0.69 1.53 -22.36
N ARG A 3 -0.01 2.26 -23.25
CA ARG A 3 1.43 2.05 -23.50
C ARG A 3 2.29 2.31 -22.26
N TRP A 4 1.92 3.29 -21.44
CA TRP A 4 2.64 3.62 -20.21
C TRP A 4 2.62 2.46 -19.20
N ALA A 5 1.51 1.73 -19.09
CA ALA A 5 1.39 0.59 -18.19
C ALA A 5 2.29 -0.57 -18.62
N LEU A 6 2.49 -0.76 -19.93
CA LEU A 6 3.44 -1.76 -20.42
C LEU A 6 4.90 -1.32 -20.24
N LEU A 7 5.21 -0.06 -20.52
CA LEU A 7 6.58 0.44 -20.58
C LEU A 7 7.18 0.68 -19.20
N LEU A 8 6.42 1.20 -18.23
CA LEU A 8 6.96 1.58 -16.93
C LEU A 8 7.53 0.39 -16.12
N PRO A 9 6.86 -0.77 -16.00
CA PRO A 9 7.43 -1.92 -15.30
C PRO A 9 8.71 -2.43 -15.98
N LEU A 10 8.74 -2.46 -17.31
CA LEU A 10 9.90 -2.92 -18.08
C LEU A 10 11.06 -1.93 -17.99
N ALA A 11 10.80 -0.63 -18.07
CA ALA A 11 11.79 0.41 -17.91
C ALA A 11 12.38 0.43 -16.49
N ALA A 12 11.53 0.24 -15.47
CA ALA A 12 11.97 0.11 -14.09
C ALA A 12 12.84 -1.13 -13.87
N ALA A 13 12.47 -2.27 -14.45
CA ALA A 13 13.27 -3.50 -14.41
C ALA A 13 14.62 -3.33 -15.13
N ALA A 14 14.62 -2.70 -16.30
CA ALA A 14 15.85 -2.41 -17.06
C ALA A 14 16.76 -1.45 -16.29
N LEU A 15 16.21 -0.40 -15.68
CA LEU A 15 16.97 0.55 -14.89
C LEU A 15 17.51 -0.08 -13.60
N LEU A 16 16.75 -0.98 -12.97
CA LEU A 16 17.25 -1.80 -11.88
C LEU A 16 18.46 -2.62 -12.32
N GLY A 17 18.37 -3.33 -13.46
CA GLY A 17 19.50 -4.06 -14.05
C GLY A 17 20.72 -3.15 -14.30
N ALA A 18 20.51 -1.98 -14.88
CA ALA A 18 21.57 -1.01 -15.14
C ALA A 18 22.21 -0.49 -13.83
N SER A 19 21.40 -0.24 -12.79
CA SER A 19 21.87 0.22 -11.48
C SER A 19 22.73 -0.81 -10.74
N LEU A 20 22.59 -2.09 -11.07
CA LEU A 20 23.42 -3.17 -10.53
C LEU A 20 24.78 -3.25 -11.24
N ALA A 21 24.85 -2.84 -12.51
CA ALA A 21 26.07 -2.87 -13.31
C ALA A 21 26.88 -1.56 -13.25
N LEU A 22 26.23 -0.42 -12.99
CA LEU A 22 26.82 0.91 -13.03
C LEU A 22 27.03 1.49 -11.63
N PRO A 23 28.08 2.31 -11.41
CA PRO A 23 28.29 2.98 -10.14
C PRO A 23 27.15 3.99 -9.86
N MET A 24 26.64 3.98 -8.63
CA MET A 24 25.53 4.85 -8.22
C MET A 24 25.98 6.32 -8.13
N ASN A 25 25.72 7.09 -9.18
CA ASN A 25 25.89 8.54 -9.20
C ASN A 25 24.54 9.26 -9.01
N ALA A 26 24.56 10.60 -8.86
CA ALA A 26 23.36 11.38 -8.61
C ALA A 26 22.31 11.27 -9.74
N ALA A 27 22.76 11.13 -11.00
CA ALA A 27 21.88 11.00 -12.15
C ALA A 27 21.14 9.65 -12.15
N ILE A 28 21.88 8.54 -11.94
CA ILE A 28 21.32 7.19 -11.84
C ILE A 28 20.40 7.09 -10.62
N ALA A 29 20.80 7.64 -9.47
CA ALA A 29 19.93 7.66 -8.29
C ALA A 29 18.62 8.42 -8.55
N SER A 30 18.68 9.57 -9.23
CA SER A 30 17.48 10.34 -9.58
C SER A 30 16.58 9.57 -10.56
N ALA A 31 17.18 8.94 -11.57
CA ALA A 31 16.45 8.10 -12.51
C ALA A 31 15.78 6.90 -11.79
N CYS A 32 16.50 6.23 -10.88
CA CYS A 32 15.96 5.13 -10.09
C CYS A 32 14.79 5.57 -9.21
N ALA A 33 14.85 6.78 -8.63
CA ALA A 33 13.74 7.33 -7.83
C ALA A 33 12.50 7.59 -8.68
N VAL A 34 12.66 8.18 -9.88
CA VAL A 34 11.55 8.40 -10.81
C VAL A 34 10.98 7.05 -11.30
N ALA A 35 11.84 6.09 -11.62
CA ALA A 35 11.43 4.76 -12.06
C ALA A 35 10.71 3.98 -10.95
N LEU A 36 11.12 4.15 -9.68
CA LEU A 36 10.42 3.57 -8.54
C LEU A 36 8.98 4.08 -8.45
N ILE A 37 8.78 5.40 -8.55
CA ILE A 37 7.43 6.00 -8.55
C ILE A 37 6.61 5.46 -9.72
N GLY A 38 7.19 5.44 -10.93
CA GLY A 38 6.53 4.90 -12.11
C GLY A 38 6.17 3.41 -11.98
N ALA A 39 7.03 2.61 -11.35
CA ALA A 39 6.78 1.19 -11.10
C ALA A 39 5.65 0.97 -10.10
N VAL A 40 5.55 1.78 -9.04
CA VAL A 40 4.44 1.73 -8.08
C VAL A 40 3.12 2.07 -8.79
N ILE A 41 3.07 3.15 -9.56
CA ILE A 41 1.86 3.57 -10.30
C ILE A 41 1.42 2.47 -11.28
N ALA A 42 2.37 1.90 -12.03
CA ALA A 42 2.07 0.81 -12.97
C ALA A 42 1.63 -0.47 -12.25
N ALA A 43 2.23 -0.81 -11.11
CA ALA A 43 1.85 -1.97 -10.31
C ALA A 43 0.41 -1.83 -9.79
N VAL A 44 0.03 -0.67 -9.25
CA VAL A 44 -1.35 -0.40 -8.81
C VAL A 44 -2.33 -0.56 -9.99
N HIS A 45 -2.03 0.02 -11.14
CA HIS A 45 -2.86 -0.14 -12.33
C HIS A 45 -3.02 -1.61 -12.77
N HIS A 46 -1.93 -2.39 -12.76
CA HIS A 46 -2.03 -3.81 -13.09
C HIS A 46 -2.82 -4.60 -12.06
N ALA A 47 -2.71 -4.25 -10.77
CA ALA A 47 -3.54 -4.82 -9.72
C ALA A 47 -5.03 -4.50 -9.94
N GLU A 48 -5.37 -3.27 -10.33
CA GLU A 48 -6.75 -2.88 -10.69
C GLU A 48 -7.27 -3.70 -11.87
N VAL A 49 -6.47 -3.89 -12.92
CA VAL A 49 -6.89 -4.70 -14.08
C VAL A 49 -7.15 -6.15 -13.67
N VAL A 50 -6.34 -6.74 -12.79
CA VAL A 50 -6.55 -8.09 -12.27
C VAL A 50 -7.80 -8.12 -11.37
N ALA A 51 -7.97 -7.13 -10.48
CA ALA A 51 -9.12 -7.00 -9.61
C ALA A 51 -10.44 -6.87 -10.41
N HIS A 52 -10.46 -6.04 -11.45
CA HIS A 52 -11.61 -5.86 -12.31
C HIS A 52 -11.96 -7.14 -13.08
N ARG A 53 -10.96 -7.95 -13.46
CA ARG A 53 -11.22 -9.28 -14.05
C ARG A 53 -11.87 -10.23 -13.05
N VAL A 54 -11.39 -10.22 -11.82
CA VAL A 54 -11.85 -11.10 -10.73
C VAL A 54 -13.29 -10.75 -10.34
N GLY A 55 -13.64 -9.48 -10.35
CA GLY A 55 -14.99 -8.99 -10.03
C GLY A 55 -15.28 -8.96 -8.54
N GLU A 56 -16.29 -8.20 -8.14
CA GLU A 56 -16.63 -8.01 -6.73
C GLU A 56 -17.31 -9.25 -6.11
N PRO A 57 -17.04 -9.57 -4.82
CA PRO A 57 -16.30 -8.75 -3.84
C PRO A 57 -14.79 -9.05 -3.81
N PHE A 58 -14.34 -10.09 -4.50
CA PHE A 58 -12.95 -10.56 -4.44
C PHE A 58 -11.97 -9.62 -5.16
N GLY A 59 -12.42 -8.88 -6.17
CA GLY A 59 -11.61 -7.87 -6.85
C GLY A 59 -11.07 -6.83 -5.87
N THR A 60 -11.91 -6.30 -4.98
CA THR A 60 -11.52 -5.35 -3.93
C THR A 60 -10.45 -5.92 -3.01
N LEU A 61 -10.56 -7.21 -2.64
CA LEU A 61 -9.52 -7.89 -1.86
C LEU A 61 -8.22 -8.06 -2.62
N VAL A 62 -8.27 -8.45 -3.89
CA VAL A 62 -7.08 -8.60 -4.73
C VAL A 62 -6.33 -7.27 -4.85
N LEU A 63 -7.06 -6.17 -5.06
CA LEU A 63 -6.48 -4.84 -5.11
C LEU A 63 -5.85 -4.44 -3.77
N ALA A 64 -6.57 -4.63 -2.66
CA ALA A 64 -6.07 -4.32 -1.32
C ALA A 64 -4.81 -5.13 -0.96
N ILE A 65 -4.80 -6.43 -1.27
CA ILE A 65 -3.63 -7.30 -1.04
C ILE A 65 -2.46 -6.86 -1.92
N ALA A 66 -2.69 -6.49 -3.18
CA ALA A 66 -1.61 -6.01 -4.04
C ALA A 66 -0.97 -4.72 -3.50
N ILE A 67 -1.78 -3.73 -3.09
CA ILE A 67 -1.29 -2.47 -2.54
C ILE A 67 -0.52 -2.71 -1.23
N THR A 68 -1.05 -3.54 -0.33
CA THR A 68 -0.37 -3.87 0.93
C THR A 68 0.93 -4.64 0.70
N VAL A 69 1.00 -5.52 -0.30
CA VAL A 69 2.25 -6.19 -0.69
C VAL A 69 3.28 -5.18 -1.19
N ILE A 70 2.89 -4.19 -2.01
CA ILE A 70 3.80 -3.11 -2.44
C ILE A 70 4.36 -2.36 -1.23
N GLU A 71 3.48 -1.96 -0.30
CA GLU A 71 3.83 -1.21 0.90
C GLU A 71 4.76 -2.01 1.83
N VAL A 72 4.38 -3.23 2.20
CA VAL A 72 5.19 -4.09 3.08
C VAL A 72 6.53 -4.40 2.45
N ALA A 73 6.59 -4.63 1.14
CA ALA A 73 7.84 -4.90 0.45
C ALA A 73 8.79 -3.68 0.46
N LEU A 74 8.26 -2.46 0.35
CA LEU A 74 9.02 -1.22 0.49
C LEU A 74 9.54 -1.05 1.93
N ILE A 75 8.68 -1.24 2.93
CA ILE A 75 9.05 -1.15 4.35
C ILE A 75 10.18 -2.15 4.66
N VAL A 76 9.97 -3.42 4.33
CA VAL A 76 10.95 -4.50 4.57
C VAL A 76 12.26 -4.21 3.83
N SER A 77 12.20 -3.77 2.57
CA SER A 77 13.40 -3.38 1.81
C SER A 77 14.20 -2.28 2.50
N MET A 78 13.52 -1.24 3.01
CA MET A 78 14.16 -0.13 3.72
C MET A 78 14.72 -0.52 5.08
N MET A 79 14.04 -1.39 5.82
CA MET A 79 14.52 -1.95 7.08
C MET A 79 15.79 -2.78 6.86
N LEU A 80 15.75 -3.73 5.93
CA LEU A 80 16.88 -4.62 5.62
C LEU A 80 18.10 -3.83 5.11
N ALA A 81 17.88 -2.75 4.38
CA ALA A 81 18.94 -1.89 3.89
C ALA A 81 19.46 -0.87 4.92
N GLY A 82 18.82 -0.72 6.08
CA GLY A 82 19.05 0.37 7.02
C GLY A 82 19.73 0.04 8.35
N GLY A 83 19.89 -1.25 8.67
CA GLY A 83 20.45 -1.70 9.95
C GLY A 83 19.51 -1.46 11.15
N GLU A 84 20.01 -1.75 12.35
CA GLU A 84 19.23 -1.77 13.61
C GLU A 84 18.57 -0.43 13.97
N GLY A 85 19.09 0.69 13.46
CA GLY A 85 18.56 2.04 13.70
C GLY A 85 17.28 2.40 12.94
N LYS A 86 16.67 1.48 12.17
CA LYS A 86 15.42 1.72 11.42
C LYS A 86 14.24 0.88 11.93
N ALA A 87 14.31 0.36 13.15
CA ALA A 87 13.22 -0.43 13.75
C ALA A 87 11.90 0.37 13.88
N GLU A 88 11.97 1.70 13.95
CA GLU A 88 10.80 2.59 14.04
C GLU A 88 10.14 2.87 12.67
N LEU A 89 10.86 2.64 11.57
CA LEU A 89 10.41 2.98 10.22
C LEU A 89 9.07 2.32 9.81
N PRO A 90 8.81 1.03 10.12
CA PRO A 90 7.50 0.43 9.86
C PRO A 90 6.37 1.11 10.61
N ARG A 91 6.60 1.41 11.90
CA ARG A 91 5.60 2.09 12.74
C ARG A 91 5.27 3.46 12.17
N ASP A 92 6.29 4.26 11.85
CA ASP A 92 6.11 5.61 11.30
C ASP A 92 5.43 5.59 9.94
N THR A 93 5.74 4.61 9.10
CA THR A 93 5.12 4.43 7.78
C THR A 93 3.63 4.10 7.92
N ILE A 94 3.27 3.15 8.79
CA ILE A 94 1.88 2.75 8.99
C ILE A 94 1.08 3.90 9.66
N PHE A 95 1.65 4.60 10.64
CA PHE A 95 1.02 5.79 11.22
C PHE A 95 0.74 6.85 10.15
N SER A 96 1.72 7.11 9.28
CA SER A 96 1.59 8.07 8.17
C SER A 96 0.53 7.62 7.18
N ALA A 97 0.47 6.33 6.83
CA ALA A 97 -0.53 5.77 5.93
C ALA A 97 -1.95 5.96 6.47
N VAL A 98 -2.18 5.62 7.75
CA VAL A 98 -3.48 5.81 8.41
C VAL A 98 -3.89 7.30 8.42
N MET A 99 -2.97 8.21 8.76
CA MET A 99 -3.24 9.66 8.75
C MET A 99 -3.56 10.18 7.35
N ILE A 100 -2.77 9.79 6.35
CA ILE A 100 -2.96 10.20 4.95
C ILE A 100 -4.31 9.71 4.44
N ILE A 101 -4.68 8.45 4.70
CA ILE A 101 -5.94 7.88 4.21
C ILE A 101 -7.13 8.51 4.94
N CYS A 102 -7.16 8.46 6.28
CA CYS A 102 -8.33 8.85 7.07
C CYS A 102 -8.56 10.36 7.08
N THR A 103 -7.50 11.18 7.05
CA THR A 103 -7.63 12.65 7.12
C THR A 103 -7.40 13.30 5.77
N GLY A 104 -6.39 12.85 5.02
CA GLY A 104 -6.05 13.41 3.72
C GLY A 104 -7.02 12.97 2.63
N VAL A 105 -6.97 11.69 2.24
CA VAL A 105 -7.72 11.14 1.11
C VAL A 105 -9.23 11.25 1.37
N VAL A 106 -9.72 10.72 2.49
CA VAL A 106 -11.17 10.80 2.82
C VAL A 106 -11.62 12.27 2.91
N GLY A 107 -10.83 13.14 3.53
CA GLY A 107 -11.16 14.57 3.65
C GLY A 107 -11.25 15.28 2.31
N ILE A 108 -10.32 15.03 1.39
CA ILE A 108 -10.35 15.58 0.03
C ILE A 108 -11.54 15.03 -0.75
N CYS A 109 -11.82 13.73 -0.67
CA CYS A 109 -12.97 13.12 -1.34
C CYS A 109 -14.31 13.74 -0.86
N LEU A 110 -14.47 13.97 0.44
CA LEU A 110 -15.65 14.62 1.00
C LEU A 110 -15.76 16.10 0.61
N LEU A 111 -14.63 16.83 0.63
CA LEU A 111 -14.62 18.24 0.24
C LEU A 111 -14.98 18.41 -1.24
N VAL A 112 -14.29 17.70 -2.13
CA VAL A 112 -14.53 17.78 -3.58
C VAL A 112 -15.92 17.25 -3.92
N GLY A 113 -16.31 16.13 -3.31
CA GLY A 113 -17.63 15.53 -3.51
C GLY A 113 -18.77 16.45 -3.07
N GLY A 114 -18.66 17.07 -1.88
CA GLY A 114 -19.60 18.05 -1.37
C GLY A 114 -19.64 19.35 -2.19
N LEU A 115 -18.50 19.82 -2.70
CA LEU A 115 -18.46 20.98 -3.60
C LEU A 115 -19.22 20.72 -4.91
N HIS A 116 -19.18 19.50 -5.45
CA HIS A 116 -19.83 19.17 -6.71
C HIS A 116 -21.29 18.74 -6.55
N HIS A 117 -21.60 17.95 -5.52
CA HIS A 117 -22.91 17.30 -5.35
C HIS A 117 -23.75 17.87 -4.20
N HIS A 118 -23.19 18.76 -3.37
CA HIS A 118 -23.79 19.35 -2.16
C HIS A 118 -24.08 18.33 -1.05
N GLU A 119 -24.84 17.29 -1.35
CA GLU A 119 -25.10 16.14 -0.48
C GLU A 119 -24.56 14.86 -1.16
N GLN A 120 -23.84 14.03 -0.40
CA GLN A 120 -23.30 12.76 -0.88
C GLN A 120 -24.01 11.59 -0.21
N SER A 121 -24.52 10.64 -0.99
CA SER A 121 -25.00 9.35 -0.50
C SER A 121 -23.85 8.34 -0.49
N PHE A 122 -23.72 7.59 0.61
CA PHE A 122 -22.74 6.51 0.75
C PHE A 122 -23.31 5.42 1.64
N GLN A 123 -22.88 4.17 1.42
CA GLN A 123 -23.31 3.04 2.24
C GLN A 123 -22.63 3.11 3.62
N LEU A 124 -23.35 3.66 4.59
CA LEU A 124 -22.86 3.86 5.97
C LEU A 124 -22.44 2.56 6.65
N ASP A 125 -23.13 1.45 6.37
CA ASP A 125 -22.86 0.16 7.00
C ASP A 125 -21.45 -0.36 6.65
N GLY A 126 -21.08 -0.28 5.37
CA GLY A 126 -19.76 -0.67 4.89
C GLY A 126 -18.66 0.23 5.46
N ALA A 127 -18.85 1.54 5.40
CA ALA A 127 -17.90 2.52 5.93
C ALA A 127 -17.66 2.36 7.44
N ASN A 128 -18.74 2.23 8.22
CA ASN A 128 -18.66 2.04 9.68
C ASN A 128 -17.95 0.74 10.04
N SER A 129 -18.22 -0.35 9.33
CA SER A 129 -17.56 -1.63 9.58
C SER A 129 -16.05 -1.59 9.29
N ALA A 130 -15.63 -0.90 8.21
CA ALA A 130 -14.23 -0.72 7.87
C ALA A 130 -13.49 0.17 8.88
N LEU A 131 -14.09 1.29 9.28
CA LEU A 131 -13.53 2.18 10.30
C LEU A 131 -13.42 1.51 11.66
N ALA A 132 -14.43 0.72 12.07
CA ALA A 132 -14.39 -0.01 13.33
C ALA A 132 -13.24 -1.04 13.36
N ALA A 133 -13.06 -1.81 12.28
CA ALA A 133 -11.95 -2.75 12.15
C ALA A 133 -10.59 -2.03 12.18
N LEU A 134 -10.47 -0.91 11.46
CA LEU A 134 -9.26 -0.09 11.45
C LEU A 134 -8.92 0.46 12.84
N VAL A 135 -9.89 1.03 13.56
CA VAL A 135 -9.70 1.57 14.92
C VAL A 135 -9.26 0.46 15.88
N ALA A 136 -9.90 -0.71 15.83
CA ALA A 136 -9.52 -1.83 16.68
C ALA A 136 -8.08 -2.30 16.39
N MET A 137 -7.72 -2.47 15.12
CA MET A 137 -6.39 -2.92 14.74
C MET A 137 -5.31 -1.87 15.03
N ALA A 138 -5.56 -0.58 14.74
CA ALA A 138 -4.63 0.51 15.03
C ALA A 138 -4.47 0.71 16.55
N GLY A 139 -5.57 0.62 17.31
CA GLY A 139 -5.55 0.66 18.76
C GLY A 139 -4.65 -0.43 19.35
N LEU A 140 -4.83 -1.67 18.89
CA LEU A 140 -4.04 -2.82 19.34
C LEU A 140 -2.57 -2.76 18.88
N SER A 141 -2.28 -2.33 17.66
CA SER A 141 -0.92 -2.43 17.10
C SER A 141 -0.06 -1.18 17.31
N LEU A 142 -0.67 0.01 17.36
CA LEU A 142 0.03 1.29 17.34
C LEU A 142 -0.11 2.10 18.63
N VAL A 143 -1.26 2.01 19.30
CA VAL A 143 -1.58 2.83 20.48
C VAL A 143 -1.24 2.10 21.77
N LEU A 144 -1.80 0.90 21.96
CA LEU A 144 -1.67 0.10 23.17
C LEU A 144 -0.21 -0.18 23.63
N PRO A 145 0.81 -0.39 22.75
CA PRO A 145 2.18 -0.59 23.20
C PRO A 145 2.69 0.55 24.12
N SER A 146 2.25 1.78 23.85
CA SER A 146 2.64 2.99 24.60
C SER A 146 2.07 3.04 26.03
N PHE A 147 1.08 2.19 26.33
CA PHE A 147 0.43 2.11 27.64
C PHE A 147 0.82 0.84 28.41
N THR A 148 1.59 -0.06 27.81
CA THR A 148 2.10 -1.24 28.51
C THR A 148 3.33 -0.88 29.34
N THR A 149 3.47 -1.51 30.50
CA THR A 149 4.60 -1.30 31.43
C THR A 149 5.55 -2.51 31.49
N SER A 150 5.25 -3.56 30.73
CA SER A 150 5.98 -4.84 30.76
C SER A 150 7.25 -4.85 29.90
N SER A 151 7.47 -3.80 29.10
CA SER A 151 8.65 -3.60 28.24
C SER A 151 8.93 -2.11 28.07
N ASP A 152 10.21 -1.77 27.93
CA ASP A 152 10.64 -0.39 27.75
C ASP A 152 10.31 0.15 26.36
N GLY A 153 10.22 1.48 26.25
CA GLY A 153 10.19 2.17 24.95
C GLY A 153 8.88 2.05 24.17
N GLY A 154 7.76 1.69 24.82
CA GLY A 154 6.47 1.55 24.14
C GLY A 154 6.47 0.39 23.14
N THR A 155 7.16 -0.69 23.47
CA THR A 155 7.22 -1.93 22.70
C THR A 155 6.44 -3.03 23.40
N TYR A 156 6.17 -4.13 22.71
CA TYR A 156 5.58 -5.32 23.31
C TYR A 156 6.63 -6.34 23.74
N THR A 157 6.36 -7.05 24.82
CA THR A 157 7.04 -8.33 25.10
C THR A 157 6.68 -9.35 24.02
N VAL A 158 7.47 -10.41 23.88
CA VAL A 158 7.23 -11.45 22.86
C VAL A 158 5.83 -12.07 22.98
N SER A 159 5.35 -12.30 24.21
CA SER A 159 4.01 -12.86 24.45
C SER A 159 2.90 -11.88 24.07
N GLN A 160 3.04 -10.60 24.44
CA GLN A 160 2.10 -9.54 24.04
C GLN A 160 2.07 -9.35 22.52
N LEU A 161 3.24 -9.32 21.89
CA LEU A 161 3.36 -9.20 20.43
C LEU A 161 2.67 -10.36 19.72
N THR A 162 2.90 -11.59 20.18
CA THR A 162 2.25 -12.79 19.61
C THR A 162 0.74 -12.71 19.75
N PHE A 163 0.24 -12.34 20.94
CA PHE A 163 -1.18 -12.18 21.18
C PHE A 163 -1.81 -11.11 20.27
N VAL A 164 -1.17 -9.94 20.18
CA VAL A 164 -1.65 -8.83 19.33
C VAL A 164 -1.61 -9.23 17.86
N ALA A 165 -0.53 -9.84 17.38
CA ALA A 165 -0.42 -10.29 15.99
C ALA A 165 -1.52 -11.30 15.62
N VAL A 166 -1.76 -12.30 16.47
CA VAL A 166 -2.84 -13.29 16.25
C VAL A 166 -4.21 -12.61 16.30
N SER A 167 -4.45 -11.74 17.28
CA SER A 167 -5.73 -11.03 17.42
C SER A 167 -6.01 -10.11 16.22
N SER A 168 -5.02 -9.35 15.76
CA SER A 168 -5.11 -8.51 14.56
C SER A 168 -5.38 -9.35 13.30
N LEU A 169 -4.73 -10.49 13.15
CA LEU A 169 -4.98 -11.40 12.02
C LEU A 169 -6.41 -11.95 12.06
N VAL A 170 -6.91 -12.34 13.23
CA VAL A 170 -8.29 -12.80 13.40
C VAL A 170 -9.29 -11.68 13.09
N LEU A 171 -9.06 -10.46 13.60
CA LEU A 171 -9.91 -9.30 13.30
C LEU A 171 -9.95 -9.01 11.80
N TRP A 172 -8.80 -9.06 11.12
CA TRP A 172 -8.74 -8.90 9.66
C TRP A 172 -9.49 -10.02 8.93
N ALA A 173 -9.32 -11.27 9.34
CA ALA A 173 -10.04 -12.41 8.74
C ALA A 173 -11.56 -12.29 8.93
N VAL A 174 -12.02 -11.84 10.10
CA VAL A 174 -13.44 -11.56 10.36
C VAL A 174 -13.95 -10.42 9.46
N PHE A 175 -13.19 -9.34 9.33
CA PHE A 175 -13.52 -8.24 8.43
C PHE A 175 -13.65 -8.73 6.97
N VAL A 176 -12.69 -9.52 6.50
CA VAL A 176 -12.71 -10.14 5.16
C VAL A 176 -13.92 -11.06 4.99
N PHE A 177 -14.26 -11.87 5.98
CA PHE A 177 -15.46 -12.74 5.95
C PHE A 177 -16.76 -11.93 5.88
N VAL A 178 -16.84 -10.83 6.64
CA VAL A 178 -17.98 -9.92 6.60
C VAL A 178 -18.10 -9.26 5.22
N GLN A 179 -16.99 -8.79 4.66
CA GLN A 179 -16.93 -8.14 3.36
C GLN A 179 -17.26 -9.06 2.18
N THR A 180 -16.87 -10.34 2.24
CA THR A 180 -17.01 -11.27 1.10
C THR A 180 -18.22 -12.16 1.16
N VAL A 181 -18.68 -12.51 2.37
CA VAL A 181 -19.73 -13.52 2.56
C VAL A 181 -20.92 -12.94 3.31
N ARG A 182 -20.73 -12.50 4.56
CA ARG A 182 -21.86 -12.29 5.47
C ARG A 182 -22.67 -11.02 5.21
N HIS A 183 -22.01 -9.91 4.90
CA HIS A 183 -22.67 -8.63 4.61
C HIS A 183 -22.09 -8.00 3.35
N ARG A 184 -21.90 -8.84 2.32
CA ARG A 184 -21.35 -8.42 1.03
C ARG A 184 -22.06 -7.18 0.47
N ASP A 185 -23.39 -7.13 0.60
CA ASP A 185 -24.22 -6.04 0.08
C ASP A 185 -23.93 -4.68 0.75
N TYR A 186 -23.27 -4.65 1.91
CA TYR A 186 -22.80 -3.39 2.53
C TYR A 186 -21.59 -2.79 1.79
N PHE A 187 -20.94 -3.55 0.92
CA PHE A 187 -19.71 -3.17 0.23
C PHE A 187 -19.86 -3.12 -1.29
N LEU A 188 -20.99 -3.53 -1.84
CA LEU A 188 -21.30 -3.36 -3.25
C LEU A 188 -22.01 -2.01 -3.46
N PRO A 189 -21.73 -1.29 -4.55
CA PRO A 189 -22.53 -0.13 -4.93
C PRO A 189 -24.02 -0.51 -5.03
N PRO A 190 -24.95 0.35 -4.60
CA PRO A 190 -26.37 0.13 -4.84
C PRO A 190 -26.61 -0.03 -6.34
N THR A 191 -27.34 -1.07 -6.74
CA THR A 191 -27.58 -1.40 -8.15
C THR A 191 -28.45 -0.34 -8.80
N ASN A 192 -27.83 0.73 -9.32
CA ASN A 192 -28.50 1.75 -10.10
C ASN A 192 -28.37 1.40 -11.59
N ALA A 193 -29.49 1.36 -12.30
CA ALA A 193 -29.53 1.00 -13.72
C ALA A 193 -28.86 2.03 -14.66
N ASP A 194 -28.47 3.20 -14.13
CA ASP A 194 -27.90 4.34 -14.87
C ASP A 194 -26.39 4.55 -14.65
N ASP A 195 -25.70 3.62 -13.96
CA ASP A 195 -24.26 3.75 -13.68
C ASP A 195 -23.41 3.32 -14.89
N GLU A 196 -22.82 4.30 -15.61
CA GLU A 196 -22.00 4.07 -16.81
C GLU A 196 -20.77 3.17 -16.56
N ASP A 197 -20.23 3.15 -15.33
CA ASP A 197 -19.09 2.32 -14.94
C ASP A 197 -19.45 0.83 -14.79
N ILE A 198 -20.72 0.49 -14.56
CA ILE A 198 -21.19 -0.91 -14.48
C ILE A 198 -21.18 -1.57 -15.88
N HIS A 199 -21.04 -0.79 -16.96
CA HIS A 199 -21.04 -1.28 -18.33
C HIS A 199 -19.65 -1.40 -18.98
N ALA A 200 -18.57 -1.09 -18.26
CA ALA A 200 -17.22 -1.37 -18.75
C ALA A 200 -17.00 -2.89 -18.83
N LYS A 201 -16.88 -3.43 -20.05
CA LYS A 201 -16.63 -4.87 -20.24
C LYS A 201 -15.37 -5.28 -19.46
N PRO A 202 -15.42 -6.36 -18.67
CA PRO A 202 -14.25 -6.81 -17.94
C PRO A 202 -13.11 -7.13 -18.91
N PRO A 203 -11.85 -6.89 -18.51
CA PRO A 203 -10.69 -7.14 -19.36
C PRO A 203 -10.67 -8.61 -19.80
N SER A 204 -10.11 -8.87 -20.97
CA SER A 204 -9.97 -10.26 -21.47
C SER A 204 -9.04 -11.08 -20.58
N ASN A 205 -9.18 -12.42 -20.58
CA ASN A 205 -8.28 -13.32 -19.83
C ASN A 205 -6.81 -13.10 -20.17
N GLY A 206 -6.49 -12.88 -21.45
CA GLY A 206 -5.12 -12.60 -21.88
C GLY A 206 -4.58 -11.30 -21.30
N GLN A 207 -5.41 -10.27 -21.21
CA GLN A 207 -5.03 -9.01 -20.57
C GLN A 207 -4.84 -9.17 -19.05
N ALA A 208 -5.71 -9.91 -18.38
CA ALA A 208 -5.55 -10.16 -16.94
C ALA A 208 -4.24 -10.89 -16.62
N TRP A 209 -3.90 -11.93 -17.39
CA TRP A 209 -2.63 -12.66 -17.21
C TRP A 209 -1.41 -11.80 -17.56
N ALA A 210 -1.48 -10.99 -18.62
CA ALA A 210 -0.41 -10.05 -18.95
C ALA A 210 -0.22 -9.01 -17.83
N SER A 211 -1.30 -8.46 -17.28
CA SER A 211 -1.24 -7.54 -16.14
C SER A 211 -0.67 -8.22 -14.90
N PHE A 212 -1.05 -9.47 -14.62
CA PHE A 212 -0.50 -10.22 -13.52
C PHE A 212 1.02 -10.40 -13.66
N GLY A 213 1.52 -10.76 -14.85
CA GLY A 213 2.96 -10.84 -15.12
C GLY A 213 3.68 -9.50 -14.94
N LEU A 214 3.10 -8.41 -15.46
CA LEU A 214 3.67 -7.07 -15.33
C LEU A 214 3.62 -6.53 -13.89
N LEU A 215 2.60 -6.90 -13.11
CA LEU A 215 2.52 -6.63 -11.67
C LEU A 215 3.69 -7.27 -10.94
N LEU A 216 4.01 -8.55 -11.22
CA LEU A 216 5.15 -9.23 -10.61
C LEU A 216 6.48 -8.56 -10.97
N ILE A 217 6.66 -8.18 -12.24
CA ILE A 217 7.85 -7.42 -12.68
C ILE A 217 7.93 -6.07 -11.95
N GLY A 218 6.79 -5.37 -11.82
CA GLY A 218 6.68 -4.12 -11.08
C GLY A 218 7.10 -4.29 -9.62
N LEU A 219 6.58 -5.31 -8.93
CA LEU A 219 6.92 -5.61 -7.53
C LEU A 219 8.41 -5.88 -7.34
N VAL A 220 9.02 -6.71 -8.18
CA VAL A 220 10.46 -6.97 -8.14
C VAL A 220 11.26 -5.68 -8.36
N SER A 221 10.82 -4.86 -9.32
CA SER A 221 11.47 -3.58 -9.64
C SER A 221 11.36 -2.59 -8.48
N VAL A 222 10.19 -2.49 -7.84
CA VAL A 222 9.95 -1.64 -6.67
C VAL A 222 10.89 -2.00 -5.54
N VAL A 223 10.96 -3.28 -5.17
CA VAL A 223 11.83 -3.75 -4.09
C VAL A 223 13.31 -3.50 -4.41
N GLY A 224 13.73 -3.86 -5.63
CA GLY A 224 15.12 -3.71 -6.06
C GLY A 224 15.56 -2.25 -6.13
N LEU A 225 14.74 -1.37 -6.72
CA LEU A 225 15.05 0.06 -6.82
C LEU A 225 15.05 0.72 -5.43
N ALA A 226 14.11 0.39 -4.56
CA ALA A 226 14.09 0.89 -3.18
C ALA A 226 15.38 0.50 -2.42
N LYS A 227 15.84 -0.74 -2.60
CA LYS A 227 17.09 -1.22 -2.00
C LYS A 227 18.31 -0.45 -2.51
N GLN A 228 18.36 -0.19 -3.81
CA GLN A 228 19.44 0.58 -4.44
C GLN A 228 19.47 2.05 -4.00
N LEU A 229 18.30 2.63 -3.69
CA LEU A 229 18.17 4.03 -3.26
C LEU A 229 18.44 4.24 -1.77
N SER A 230 18.24 3.22 -0.94
CA SER A 230 18.35 3.32 0.53
C SER A 230 19.65 3.98 1.02
N PRO A 231 20.86 3.63 0.53
CA PRO A 231 22.11 4.26 0.98
C PRO A 231 22.20 5.75 0.64
N THR A 232 21.57 6.18 -0.47
CA THR A 232 21.56 7.58 -0.91
C THR A 232 20.65 8.42 -0.01
N ILE A 233 19.50 7.86 0.39
CA ILE A 233 18.56 8.49 1.32
C ILE A 233 19.23 8.66 2.69
N GLU A 234 19.92 7.63 3.19
CA GLU A 234 20.59 7.68 4.49
C GLU A 234 21.70 8.74 4.55
N ARG A 235 22.53 8.85 3.51
CA ARG A 235 23.58 9.90 3.45
C ARG A 235 23.01 11.32 3.52
N ARG A 236 21.76 11.51 3.08
CA ARG A 236 21.09 12.81 3.06
C ARG A 236 20.32 13.09 4.35
N SER A 237 19.84 12.05 5.05
CA SER A 237 19.12 12.19 6.32
C SER A 237 20.03 12.35 7.54
N ARG A 238 21.31 11.96 7.46
CA ARG A 238 22.26 12.21 8.56
C ARG A 238 22.44 13.72 8.80
N PRO A 239 22.19 14.23 10.02
CA PRO A 239 22.39 15.63 10.34
C PRO A 239 23.85 16.05 10.08
N ARG A 240 24.05 17.22 9.45
CA ARG A 240 25.34 17.80 9.03
C ARG A 240 26.39 17.95 10.15
N ALA A 241 26.04 17.69 11.42
CA ALA A 241 26.88 17.94 12.59
C ALA A 241 28.12 17.03 12.73
N ARG A 242 28.21 15.90 12.01
CA ARG A 242 29.40 15.01 12.05
C ARG A 242 30.42 15.25 10.92
N ARG A 243 30.31 16.35 10.18
CA ARG A 243 31.33 16.79 9.21
C ARG A 243 32.21 17.89 9.79
N ARG A 244 33.00 17.59 10.82
CA ARG A 244 34.24 18.32 11.11
C ARG A 244 35.32 17.29 11.49
N PRO A 245 36.54 17.43 10.92
CA PRO A 245 37.67 16.57 11.25
C PRO A 245 38.06 16.68 12.72
#